data_AF-A0A918YYF9-F1
#
_entry.id   AF-A0A918YYF9-F1
#
_cell.length_a   1.000
_cell.length_b   1.000
_cell.length_c   1.000
_cell.angle_alpha   90.00
_cell.angle_beta   90.00
_cell.angle_gamma   90.00
#
_symmetry.space_group_name_H-M   'P 1'
#
loop_
_entity.id
_entity.type
_entity.pdbx_description
1 polymer ?
#
loop_
_entity_poly.entity_id
_entity_poly.type
_entity_poly.pdbx_seq_one_letter_code
_entity_poly.pdbx_strand_id
1 'polypeptide(L)'
;MGESACSHHEPDVGPLLSATEQTQPVPMWAELHERGPYVIRHINALDPGASPLDYYGYELRRLREAAGLTQKQLGSIVNYTGSLVGQIETARKVPTPEFSERVDAALGTDGFFTRLVDLVLRSQLPAWFRQVAELEARATEISTFQTHLVHGLLQTKEYARAVLGTLDRTDLDDRTAVRLGRQRIFEKQESPVFWAIISEAALCQEIGGPEVMRGQLARLLAFEGNPRINVQVLPFSAGEHAGVQGSFTLFHFVSDPAIVYTEGYGSGHPTANPDTVKDCSLRYDHLRAAAHSLKDSAELIRRVMEERYGEQRDSDGDSVA
;
A
#
# COMPACT_ATOMS: atom_id res chain seq x y z
N MET A 1 -9.84 -30.27 57.34
CA MET A 1 -10.09 -31.70 57.67
C MET A 1 -9.29 -32.53 56.69
N GLY A 2 -8.34 -33.34 57.18
CA GLY A 2 -7.53 -34.37 56.48
C GLY A 2 -6.46 -33.82 55.53
N GLU A 3 -5.15 -33.74 55.84
CA GLU A 3 -4.16 -34.81 56.18
C GLU A 3 -4.14 -35.97 55.18
N SER A 4 -3.05 -36.13 54.40
CA SER A 4 -1.94 -37.02 54.77
C SER A 4 -0.79 -36.99 53.76
N ALA A 5 0.43 -37.20 54.26
CA ALA A 5 1.73 -37.05 53.62
C ALA A 5 2.43 -38.41 53.36
N CYS A 6 3.63 -38.32 52.75
CA CYS A 6 4.83 -39.21 52.78
C CYS A 6 5.35 -39.51 51.36
N SER A 7 6.58 -39.26 50.89
CA SER A 7 7.96 -39.03 51.39
C SER A 7 8.93 -40.10 50.84
N HIS A 8 10.20 -39.70 50.69
CA HIS A 8 11.44 -40.50 50.43
C HIS A 8 11.83 -40.69 48.95
N HIS A 9 13.08 -40.56 48.50
CA HIS A 9 14.40 -40.35 49.14
C HIS A 9 15.42 -40.00 48.02
N GLU A 10 16.31 -39.04 48.24
CA GLU A 10 17.60 -38.92 47.53
C GLU A 10 18.68 -39.68 48.35
N PRO A 11 19.78 -40.13 47.75
CA PRO A 11 21.01 -39.34 47.92
C PRO A 11 22.00 -39.30 46.75
N ASP A 12 22.75 -38.20 46.79
CA ASP A 12 23.96 -37.77 46.09
C ASP A 12 25.22 -38.59 46.43
N VAL A 13 26.10 -38.85 45.44
CA VAL A 13 27.56 -39.00 45.66
C VAL A 13 28.33 -38.72 44.35
N GLY A 14 29.21 -37.72 44.39
CA GLY A 14 30.09 -37.30 43.29
C GLY A 14 31.45 -38.04 43.18
N PRO A 15 32.55 -37.36 42.76
CA PRO A 15 33.39 -37.70 41.60
C PRO A 15 34.83 -38.10 41.95
N LEU A 16 35.68 -38.58 41.00
CA LEU A 16 37.17 -38.50 41.03
C LEU A 16 37.86 -38.91 39.69
N LEU A 17 38.73 -38.00 39.18
CA LEU A 17 40.12 -38.15 38.63
C LEU A 17 40.40 -38.98 37.35
N SER A 18 41.43 -38.74 36.50
CA SER A 18 42.58 -37.81 36.45
C SER A 18 43.25 -37.82 35.06
N ALA A 19 44.08 -36.81 34.80
CA ALA A 19 44.82 -36.48 33.58
C ALA A 19 46.02 -37.38 33.22
N THR A 20 46.46 -37.30 31.95
CA THR A 20 47.87 -37.39 31.52
C THR A 20 48.14 -36.49 30.31
N GLU A 21 49.26 -35.80 30.36
CA GLU A 21 49.80 -34.76 29.46
C GLU A 21 50.94 -35.35 28.58
N GLN A 22 51.30 -34.61 27.50
CA GLN A 22 52.49 -34.73 26.61
C GLN A 22 52.40 -35.74 25.45
N THR A 23 52.70 -35.40 24.18
CA THR A 23 53.81 -34.60 23.62
C THR A 23 53.43 -34.00 22.23
N GLN A 24 53.94 -32.82 21.85
CA GLN A 24 53.93 -32.33 20.45
C GLN A 24 55.23 -32.70 19.70
N PRO A 25 55.20 -32.80 18.34
CA PRO A 25 55.88 -31.77 17.54
C PRO A 25 55.21 -31.36 16.19
N VAL A 26 55.26 -30.05 15.92
CA VAL A 26 55.34 -29.21 14.67
C VAL A 26 54.55 -29.58 13.38
N PRO A 27 53.90 -28.60 12.68
CA PRO A 27 52.70 -28.84 11.87
C PRO A 27 52.92 -28.93 10.34
N MET A 28 52.02 -29.66 9.68
CA MET A 28 52.00 -29.89 8.22
C MET A 28 51.38 -28.74 7.39
N TRP A 29 50.76 -27.74 8.01
CA TRP A 29 50.09 -26.64 7.27
C TRP A 29 51.01 -25.44 6.99
N ALA A 30 52.29 -25.51 7.39
CA ALA A 30 53.28 -24.47 7.16
C ALA A 30 53.86 -24.43 5.73
N GLU A 31 53.38 -25.26 4.80
CA GLU A 31 53.84 -25.22 3.41
C GLU A 31 52.65 -25.34 2.44
N LEU A 32 52.70 -24.48 1.41
CA LEU A 32 51.93 -24.49 0.16
C LEU A 32 50.65 -23.63 0.13
N HIS A 33 50.92 -22.33 0.07
CA HIS A 33 50.29 -21.46 -0.92
C HIS A 33 50.41 -22.07 -2.33
N GLU A 34 49.33 -22.62 -2.87
CA GLU A 34 49.07 -22.66 -4.31
C GLU A 34 47.68 -22.14 -4.62
N ARG A 35 47.62 -21.34 -5.69
CA ARG A 35 46.56 -20.40 -6.03
C ARG A 35 45.34 -21.12 -6.59
N GLY A 36 44.18 -20.97 -5.94
CA GLY A 36 42.85 -21.18 -6.52
C GLY A 36 42.01 -19.92 -6.29
N PRO A 37 41.16 -19.49 -7.23
CA PRO A 37 40.54 -18.18 -7.17
C PRO A 37 39.61 -18.10 -5.95
N TYR A 38 39.87 -17.11 -5.09
CA TYR A 38 38.86 -16.59 -4.18
C TYR A 38 37.65 -16.22 -5.04
N VAL A 39 36.62 -17.06 -5.03
CA VAL A 39 35.31 -16.66 -5.51
C VAL A 39 34.82 -15.61 -4.53
N ILE A 40 35.03 -14.34 -4.87
CA ILE A 40 34.38 -13.23 -4.20
C ILE A 40 32.89 -13.44 -4.43
N ARG A 41 32.19 -14.05 -3.47
CA ARG A 41 30.72 -14.01 -3.42
C ARG A 41 30.36 -12.54 -3.25
N HIS A 42 29.92 -11.89 -4.34
CA HIS A 42 29.27 -10.59 -4.26
C HIS A 42 28.07 -10.74 -3.32
N ILE A 43 28.18 -10.21 -2.11
CA ILE A 43 27.18 -10.27 -1.03
C ILE A 43 25.81 -9.64 -1.40
N ASN A 44 25.66 -9.07 -2.61
CA ASN A 44 24.46 -8.40 -3.11
C ASN A 44 23.94 -8.96 -4.45
N ALA A 45 24.17 -10.25 -4.74
CA ALA A 45 23.53 -10.91 -5.88
C ALA A 45 22.04 -11.13 -5.55
N LEU A 46 21.16 -10.40 -6.25
CA LEU A 46 19.73 -10.67 -6.20
C LEU A 46 19.44 -12.01 -6.87
N ASP A 47 18.51 -12.77 -6.31
CA ASP A 47 17.90 -13.91 -7.00
C ASP A 47 16.72 -13.38 -7.83
N PRO A 48 16.84 -13.29 -9.17
CA PRO A 48 15.76 -12.78 -10.02
C PRO A 48 14.47 -13.63 -9.96
N GLY A 49 14.54 -14.86 -9.43
CA GLY A 49 13.37 -15.72 -9.22
C GLY A 49 12.65 -15.53 -7.88
N ALA A 50 13.25 -14.81 -6.92
CA ALA A 50 12.74 -14.74 -5.55
C ALA A 50 11.49 -13.83 -5.42
N SER A 51 11.47 -12.70 -6.13
CA SER A 51 10.30 -11.80 -6.16
C SER A 51 10.32 -10.88 -7.38
N PRO A 52 9.18 -10.27 -7.75
CA PRO A 52 9.17 -9.24 -8.77
C PRO A 52 10.10 -8.05 -8.46
N LEU A 53 10.29 -7.69 -7.19
CA LEU A 53 11.21 -6.61 -6.80
C LEU A 53 12.67 -7.02 -7.05
N ASP A 54 13.03 -8.27 -6.74
CA ASP A 54 14.37 -8.80 -7.01
C ASP A 54 14.63 -8.87 -8.52
N TYR A 55 13.64 -9.29 -9.30
CA TYR A 55 13.71 -9.28 -10.76
C TYR A 55 13.89 -7.86 -11.32
N TYR A 56 13.14 -6.87 -10.81
CA TYR A 56 13.29 -5.46 -11.19
C TYR A 56 14.71 -4.96 -10.89
N GLY A 57 15.19 -5.15 -9.66
CA GLY A 57 16.52 -4.71 -9.26
C GLY A 57 17.62 -5.36 -10.08
N TYR A 58 17.47 -6.65 -10.39
CA TYR A 58 18.37 -7.42 -11.24
C TYR A 58 18.42 -6.87 -12.67
N GLU A 59 17.26 -6.70 -13.32
CA GLU A 59 17.19 -6.20 -14.69
C GLU A 59 17.66 -4.74 -14.81
N LEU A 60 17.37 -3.89 -13.81
CA LEU A 60 17.89 -2.54 -13.75
C LEU A 60 19.42 -2.52 -13.75
N ARG A 61 20.03 -3.34 -12.88
CA ARG A 61 21.50 -3.48 -12.83
C ARG A 61 22.04 -3.98 -14.17
N ARG A 62 21.45 -5.04 -14.72
CA ARG A 62 21.88 -5.68 -15.98
C ARG A 62 21.85 -4.69 -17.15
N LEU A 63 20.76 -3.95 -17.32
CA LEU A 63 20.58 -3.00 -18.42
C LEU A 63 21.42 -1.73 -18.23
N ARG A 64 21.57 -1.23 -16.99
CA ARG A 64 22.49 -0.13 -16.69
C ARG A 64 23.93 -0.49 -17.06
N GLU A 65 24.38 -1.69 -16.69
CA GLU A 65 25.75 -2.15 -16.96
C GLU A 65 25.97 -2.41 -18.46
N ALA A 66 24.97 -2.95 -19.17
CA ALA A 66 25.01 -3.07 -20.62
C ALA A 66 25.12 -1.71 -21.33
N ALA A 67 24.56 -0.65 -20.76
CA ALA A 67 24.70 0.73 -21.23
C ALA A 67 26.03 1.39 -20.77
N GLY A 68 26.88 0.71 -20.02
CA GLY A 68 28.16 1.22 -19.54
C GLY A 68 28.05 2.33 -18.49
N LEU A 69 26.89 2.46 -17.83
CA LEU A 69 26.63 3.53 -16.86
C LEU A 69 26.95 3.08 -15.44
N THR A 70 27.53 3.95 -14.62
CA THR A 70 27.57 3.77 -13.15
C THR A 70 26.22 4.14 -12.53
N GLN A 71 25.93 3.66 -11.31
CA GLN A 71 24.71 4.05 -10.58
C GLN A 71 24.58 5.58 -10.42
N LYS A 72 25.70 6.27 -10.18
CA LYS A 72 25.76 7.74 -10.09
C LYS A 72 25.37 8.40 -11.42
N GLN A 73 25.90 7.90 -12.54
CA GLN A 73 25.57 8.44 -13.87
C GLN A 73 24.10 8.21 -14.22
N LEU A 74 23.57 6.99 -14.03
CA LEU A 74 22.15 6.73 -14.26
C LEU A 74 21.28 7.64 -13.38
N GLY A 75 21.60 7.73 -12.08
CA GLY A 75 20.90 8.63 -11.16
C GLY A 75 20.87 10.06 -11.68
N SER A 76 22.00 10.63 -12.12
CA SER A 76 22.04 11.97 -12.70
C SER A 76 21.17 12.12 -13.95
N ILE A 77 21.10 11.11 -14.83
CA ILE A 77 20.26 11.13 -16.03
C ILE A 77 18.77 11.15 -15.66
N VAL A 78 18.35 10.33 -14.69
CA VAL A 78 16.94 10.23 -14.27
C VAL A 78 16.55 11.23 -13.18
N ASN A 79 17.45 12.14 -12.81
CA ASN A 79 17.30 13.15 -11.76
C ASN A 79 17.03 12.56 -10.36
N TYR A 80 17.80 11.53 -9.99
CA TYR A 80 17.82 10.88 -8.69
C TYR A 80 19.27 10.65 -8.19
N THR A 81 19.44 10.25 -6.93
CA THR A 81 20.79 9.94 -6.40
C THR A 81 21.23 8.55 -6.84
N GLY A 82 22.54 8.37 -7.06
CA GLY A 82 23.10 7.03 -7.32
C GLY A 82 22.90 6.06 -6.15
N SER A 83 22.77 6.57 -4.92
CA SER A 83 22.43 5.76 -3.75
C SER A 83 21.01 5.18 -3.85
N LEU A 84 20.02 5.96 -4.30
CA LEU A 84 18.67 5.45 -4.53
C LEU A 84 18.67 4.37 -5.62
N VAL A 85 19.38 4.59 -6.73
CA VAL A 85 19.55 3.58 -7.79
C VAL A 85 20.13 2.29 -7.21
N GLY A 86 21.18 2.39 -6.38
CA GLY A 86 21.77 1.23 -5.71
C GLY A 86 20.82 0.52 -4.74
N GLN A 87 19.98 1.24 -4.01
CA GLN A 87 18.96 0.65 -3.13
C GLN A 87 17.88 -0.09 -3.93
N ILE A 88 17.46 0.44 -5.08
CA ILE A 88 16.51 -0.22 -5.98
C ILE A 88 17.15 -1.47 -6.61
N GLU A 89 18.40 -1.37 -7.10
CA GLU A 89 19.17 -2.51 -7.64
C GLU A 89 19.49 -3.59 -6.61
N THR A 90 19.28 -3.33 -5.33
CA THR A 90 19.47 -4.31 -4.24
C THR A 90 18.15 -4.68 -3.56
N ALA A 91 17.01 -4.37 -4.19
CA ALA A 91 15.66 -4.66 -3.69
C ALA A 91 15.39 -4.10 -2.26
N ARG A 92 16.19 -3.13 -1.81
CA ARG A 92 16.01 -2.46 -0.51
C ARG A 92 15.00 -1.32 -0.59
N LYS A 93 14.72 -0.82 -1.80
CA LYS A 93 13.76 0.25 -2.05
C LYS A 93 12.87 -0.12 -3.22
N VAL A 94 11.57 0.11 -3.08
CA VAL A 94 10.59 -0.11 -4.14
C VAL A 94 10.69 1.06 -5.15
N PRO A 95 10.83 0.78 -6.46
CA PRO A 95 10.84 1.83 -7.48
C PRO A 95 9.45 2.49 -7.59
N THR A 96 9.42 3.79 -7.88
CA THR A 96 8.18 4.52 -8.16
C THR A 96 7.82 4.44 -9.66
N PRO A 97 6.55 4.69 -10.02
CA PRO A 97 6.12 4.90 -11.41
C PRO A 97 7.01 5.89 -12.18
N GLU A 98 7.19 7.09 -11.62
CA GLU A 98 7.98 8.17 -12.21
C GLU A 98 9.45 7.77 -12.41
N PHE A 99 10.05 7.08 -11.43
CA PHE A 99 11.41 6.56 -11.57
C PHE A 99 11.50 5.56 -12.73
N SER A 100 10.51 4.69 -12.86
CA SER A 100 10.47 3.63 -13.88
C SER A 100 10.32 4.21 -15.28
N GLU A 101 9.43 5.20 -15.47
CA GLU A 101 9.27 5.93 -16.73
C GLU A 101 10.56 6.63 -17.17
N ARG A 102 11.26 7.27 -16.23
CA ARG A 102 12.54 7.93 -16.53
C ARG A 102 13.64 6.95 -16.87
N VAL A 103 13.70 5.80 -16.21
CA VAL A 103 14.64 4.72 -16.56
C VAL A 103 14.33 4.16 -17.94
N ASP A 104 13.05 3.95 -18.29
CA ASP A 104 12.66 3.49 -19.62
C ASP A 104 13.15 4.45 -20.71
N ALA A 105 12.98 5.75 -20.50
CA ALA A 105 13.47 6.80 -21.40
C ALA A 105 15.01 6.85 -21.46
N ALA A 106 15.69 6.72 -20.32
CA ALA A 106 17.15 6.80 -20.24
C ALA A 106 17.87 5.59 -20.86
N LEU A 107 17.29 4.40 -20.73
CA LEU A 107 17.89 3.14 -21.19
C LEU A 107 17.29 2.63 -22.51
N GLY A 108 16.24 3.27 -23.03
CA GLY A 108 15.60 2.90 -24.30
C GLY A 108 14.93 1.52 -24.25
N THR A 109 14.18 1.24 -23.17
CA THR A 109 13.65 -0.11 -22.88
C THR A 109 12.15 -0.29 -23.20
N ASP A 110 11.59 0.63 -23.98
CA ASP A 110 10.21 0.53 -24.52
C ASP A 110 9.15 0.23 -23.45
N GLY A 111 9.19 0.96 -22.34
CA GLY A 111 8.22 0.84 -21.25
C GLY A 111 8.35 -0.42 -20.39
N PHE A 112 9.46 -1.18 -20.51
CA PHE A 112 9.68 -2.41 -19.76
C PHE A 112 9.59 -2.19 -18.25
N PHE A 113 10.29 -1.19 -17.71
CA PHE A 113 10.29 -0.90 -16.28
C PHE A 113 8.95 -0.33 -15.81
N THR A 114 8.28 0.48 -16.63
CA THR A 114 6.93 1.00 -16.37
C THR A 114 5.91 -0.14 -16.25
N ARG A 115 6.00 -1.18 -17.09
CA ARG A 115 5.16 -2.38 -16.94
C ARG A 115 5.58 -3.24 -15.75
N LEU A 116 6.87 -3.35 -15.48
CA LEU A 116 7.38 -4.21 -14.41
C LEU A 116 7.10 -3.63 -13.01
N VAL A 117 7.16 -2.30 -12.83
CA VAL A 117 6.87 -1.67 -11.54
C VAL A 117 5.43 -1.94 -11.10
N ASP A 118 4.48 -2.12 -12.02
CA ASP A 118 3.11 -2.52 -11.67
C ASP A 118 3.06 -3.89 -10.99
N LEU A 119 3.85 -4.84 -11.48
CA LEU A 119 3.95 -6.18 -10.87
C LEU A 119 4.65 -6.10 -9.51
N VAL A 120 5.70 -5.29 -9.38
CA VAL A 120 6.39 -5.04 -8.11
C VAL A 120 5.43 -4.49 -7.07
N LEU A 121 4.72 -3.39 -7.39
CA LEU A 121 3.80 -2.73 -6.46
C LEU A 121 2.68 -3.68 -6.02
N ARG A 122 2.17 -4.53 -6.92
CA ARG A 122 1.20 -5.58 -6.57
C ARG A 122 1.78 -6.61 -5.60
N SER A 123 3.04 -7.03 -5.79
CA SER A 123 3.66 -8.05 -4.94
C SER A 123 3.91 -7.62 -3.49
N GLN A 124 4.15 -6.32 -3.28
CA GLN A 124 4.45 -5.73 -1.95
C GLN A 124 3.26 -5.60 -1.01
N LEU A 125 2.07 -5.92 -1.49
CA LEU A 125 0.84 -5.84 -0.71
C LEU A 125 0.73 -7.02 0.27
N PRO A 126 0.24 -6.82 1.50
CA PRO A 126 -0.21 -7.92 2.35
C PRO A 126 -1.15 -8.85 1.57
N ALA A 127 -1.16 -10.15 1.85
CA ALA A 127 -1.89 -11.13 1.03
C ALA A 127 -3.38 -10.78 0.83
N TRP A 128 -4.04 -10.25 1.87
CA TRP A 128 -5.42 -9.76 1.80
C TRP A 128 -5.56 -8.47 0.95
N PHE A 129 -4.54 -7.62 0.91
CA PHE A 129 -4.53 -6.39 0.11
C PHE A 129 -4.17 -6.66 -1.37
N ARG A 130 -3.39 -7.71 -1.65
CA ARG A 130 -3.21 -8.24 -3.02
C ARG A 130 -4.53 -8.67 -3.62
N GLN A 131 -5.36 -9.35 -2.84
CA GLN A 131 -6.69 -9.77 -3.27
C GLN A 131 -7.53 -8.56 -3.66
N VAL A 132 -7.55 -7.49 -2.86
CA VAL A 132 -8.30 -6.26 -3.21
C VAL A 132 -7.79 -5.63 -4.50
N ALA A 133 -6.48 -5.45 -4.64
CA ALA A 133 -5.92 -4.84 -5.85
C ALA A 133 -6.21 -5.68 -7.12
N GLU A 134 -6.27 -7.01 -6.98
CA GLU A 134 -6.67 -7.90 -8.07
C GLU A 134 -8.16 -7.79 -8.40
N LEU A 135 -9.03 -7.73 -7.37
CA LEU A 135 -10.46 -7.52 -7.54
C LEU A 135 -10.74 -6.19 -8.26
N GLU A 136 -10.11 -5.11 -7.81
CA GLU A 136 -10.19 -3.80 -8.46
C GLU A 136 -9.72 -3.82 -9.91
N ALA A 137 -8.64 -4.56 -10.20
CA ALA A 137 -8.09 -4.62 -11.53
C ALA A 137 -8.97 -5.40 -12.52
N ARG A 138 -9.77 -6.36 -12.03
CA ARG A 138 -10.64 -7.22 -12.85
C ARG A 138 -12.09 -6.73 -12.92
N ALA A 139 -12.52 -5.93 -11.95
CA ALA A 139 -13.90 -5.48 -11.85
C ALA A 139 -14.31 -4.65 -13.07
N THR A 140 -15.56 -4.83 -13.50
CA THR A 140 -16.24 -3.96 -14.46
C THR A 140 -17.03 -2.85 -13.77
N GLU A 141 -17.47 -3.12 -12.54
CA GLU A 141 -18.09 -2.14 -11.66
C GLU A 141 -17.59 -2.32 -10.23
N ILE A 142 -17.33 -1.20 -9.56
CA ILE A 142 -16.94 -1.13 -8.15
C ILE A 142 -17.90 -0.19 -7.45
N SER A 143 -18.71 -0.73 -6.54
CA SER A 143 -19.73 0.02 -5.80
C SER A 143 -19.36 0.00 -4.32
N THR A 144 -19.02 1.14 -3.73
CA THR A 144 -18.48 1.21 -2.36
C THR A 144 -19.26 2.18 -1.47
N PHE A 145 -19.46 1.79 -0.21
CA PHE A 145 -19.93 2.68 0.84
C PHE A 145 -18.80 2.91 1.86
N GLN A 146 -18.52 4.19 2.16
CA GLN A 146 -17.47 4.58 3.07
C GLN A 146 -18.02 5.41 4.24
N THR A 147 -17.79 4.95 5.46
CA THR A 147 -18.31 5.57 6.69
C THR A 147 -17.42 6.67 7.24
N HIS A 148 -16.10 6.47 7.25
CA HIS A 148 -15.17 7.34 7.99
C HIS A 148 -14.00 7.89 7.17
N LEU A 149 -13.65 7.25 6.05
CA LEU A 149 -12.52 7.63 5.21
C LEU A 149 -12.95 7.75 3.77
N VAL A 150 -12.24 8.55 2.98
CA VAL A 150 -12.38 8.50 1.52
C VAL A 150 -11.79 7.18 1.01
N HIS A 151 -12.46 6.50 0.06
CA HIS A 151 -11.96 5.25 -0.52
C HIS A 151 -10.57 5.45 -1.14
N GLY A 152 -9.65 4.48 -0.99
CA GLY A 152 -8.25 4.60 -1.42
C GLY A 152 -8.04 4.98 -2.90
N LEU A 153 -8.97 4.58 -3.77
CA LEU A 153 -8.95 4.93 -5.19
C LEU A 153 -9.24 6.41 -5.48
N LEU A 154 -9.83 7.14 -4.54
CA LEU A 154 -10.15 8.57 -4.65
C LEU A 154 -9.20 9.46 -3.82
N GLN A 155 -8.25 8.87 -3.09
CA GLN A 155 -7.39 9.60 -2.17
C GLN A 155 -6.32 10.42 -2.91
N THR A 156 -5.98 11.59 -2.37
CA THR A 156 -4.74 12.31 -2.71
C THR A 156 -3.55 11.66 -2.01
N LYS A 157 -2.34 12.00 -2.47
CA LYS A 157 -1.10 11.49 -1.85
C LYS A 157 -0.99 11.89 -0.38
N GLU A 158 -1.31 13.14 -0.09
CA GLU A 158 -1.22 13.73 1.23
C GLU A 158 -2.22 13.09 2.19
N TYR A 159 -3.47 12.87 1.74
CA TYR A 159 -4.49 12.19 2.52
C TYR A 159 -4.11 10.72 2.77
N ALA A 160 -3.70 10.00 1.71
CA ALA A 160 -3.28 8.60 1.83
C ALA A 160 -2.11 8.43 2.80
N ARG A 161 -1.12 9.34 2.74
CA ARG A 161 0.03 9.38 3.64
C ARG A 161 -0.40 9.63 5.09
N ALA A 162 -1.31 10.57 5.33
CA ALA A 162 -1.82 10.86 6.67
C ALA A 162 -2.52 9.65 7.29
N VAL A 163 -3.42 9.00 6.54
CA VAL A 163 -4.11 7.78 6.98
C VAL A 163 -3.11 6.66 7.29
N LEU A 164 -2.22 6.33 6.36
CA LEU A 164 -1.26 5.23 6.52
C LEU A 164 -0.26 5.45 7.65
N GLY A 165 0.11 6.71 7.90
CA GLY A 165 1.09 7.12 8.90
C GLY A 165 0.55 7.29 10.32
N THR A 166 -0.73 6.98 10.57
CA THR A 166 -1.39 7.23 11.86
C THR A 166 -0.79 6.36 12.98
N LEU A 167 -0.58 5.07 12.73
CA LEU A 167 -0.01 4.13 13.71
C LEU A 167 1.43 3.73 13.40
N ASP A 168 1.82 3.77 12.13
CA ASP A 168 3.12 3.30 11.67
C ASP A 168 3.64 4.14 10.51
N ARG A 169 4.83 4.73 10.68
CA ARG A 169 5.50 5.57 9.69
C ARG A 169 6.64 4.83 8.96
N THR A 170 6.86 3.57 9.27
CA THR A 170 7.84 2.71 8.58
C THR A 170 7.41 2.54 7.12
N ASP A 171 8.37 2.70 6.21
CA ASP A 171 8.19 2.62 4.75
C ASP A 171 6.98 3.39 4.21
N LEU A 172 6.64 4.51 4.87
CA LEU A 172 5.41 5.25 4.59
C LEU A 172 5.34 5.76 3.14
N ASP A 173 6.47 6.20 2.58
CA ASP A 173 6.54 6.61 1.17
C ASP A 173 6.19 5.46 0.22
N ASP A 174 6.70 4.27 0.49
CA ASP A 174 6.48 3.09 -0.36
C ASP A 174 5.05 2.59 -0.22
N ARG A 175 4.54 2.49 1.01
CA ARG A 175 3.13 2.16 1.30
C ARG A 175 2.17 3.16 0.65
N THR A 176 2.52 4.44 0.66
CA THR A 176 1.73 5.50 -0.01
C THR A 176 1.77 5.32 -1.53
N ALA A 177 2.96 5.11 -2.11
CA ALA A 177 3.12 4.87 -3.55
C ALA A 177 2.33 3.65 -4.02
N VAL A 178 2.36 2.56 -3.26
CA VAL A 178 1.60 1.35 -3.54
C VAL A 178 0.09 1.60 -3.47
N ARG A 179 -0.40 2.37 -2.48
CA ARG A 179 -1.83 2.75 -2.40
C ARG A 179 -2.27 3.58 -3.60
N LEU A 180 -1.47 4.57 -4.01
CA LEU A 180 -1.79 5.41 -5.16
C LEU A 180 -1.65 4.68 -6.49
N GLY A 181 -0.72 3.73 -6.60
CA GLY A 181 -0.53 2.92 -7.81
C GLY A 181 -1.78 2.13 -8.23
N ARG A 182 -2.70 1.86 -7.29
CA ARG A 182 -4.01 1.24 -7.56
C ARG A 182 -4.92 2.11 -8.40
N GLN A 183 -4.77 3.44 -8.37
CA GLN A 183 -5.64 4.36 -9.10
C GLN A 183 -5.52 4.25 -10.62
N ARG A 184 -4.42 3.65 -11.11
CA ARG A 184 -4.20 3.38 -12.54
C ARG A 184 -5.27 2.51 -13.19
N ILE A 185 -6.12 1.83 -12.42
CA ILE A 185 -7.27 1.13 -12.99
C ILE A 185 -8.22 2.07 -13.75
N PHE A 186 -8.25 3.36 -13.41
CA PHE A 186 -9.05 4.36 -14.10
C PHE A 186 -8.46 4.80 -15.45
N GLU A 187 -7.18 4.52 -15.69
CA GLU A 187 -6.46 4.88 -16.92
C GLU A 187 -6.55 3.80 -18.00
N LYS A 188 -7.14 2.64 -17.68
CA LYS A 188 -7.32 1.53 -18.62
C LYS A 188 -8.34 1.90 -19.71
N GLN A 189 -8.16 1.31 -20.90
CA GLN A 189 -9.11 1.43 -22.01
C GLN A 189 -10.52 0.95 -21.59
N GLU A 190 -10.58 -0.14 -20.83
CA GLU A 190 -11.79 -0.66 -20.19
C GLU A 190 -11.72 -0.39 -18.68
N SER A 191 -11.82 0.88 -18.28
CA SER A 191 -11.85 1.26 -16.86
C SER A 191 -13.19 0.87 -16.20
N PRO A 192 -13.19 0.45 -14.92
CA PRO A 192 -14.42 0.10 -14.24
C PRO A 192 -15.34 1.32 -14.08
N VAL A 193 -16.65 1.09 -14.06
CA VAL A 193 -17.57 2.06 -13.47
C VAL A 193 -17.36 2.04 -11.97
N PHE A 194 -17.00 3.17 -11.38
CA PHE A 194 -16.75 3.32 -9.96
C PHE A 194 -17.82 4.20 -9.34
N TRP A 195 -18.48 3.71 -8.30
CA TRP A 195 -19.54 4.44 -7.61
C TRP A 195 -19.29 4.42 -6.10
N ALA A 196 -18.88 5.56 -5.57
CA ALA A 196 -18.69 5.76 -4.13
C ALA A 196 -19.86 6.50 -3.52
N ILE A 197 -20.42 5.92 -2.47
CA ILE A 197 -21.29 6.61 -1.51
C ILE A 197 -20.44 6.88 -0.27
N ILE A 198 -20.23 8.16 0.05
CA ILE A 198 -19.38 8.61 1.14
C ILE A 198 -20.28 9.22 2.21
N SER A 199 -20.16 8.79 3.46
CA SER A 199 -20.85 9.46 4.57
C SER A 199 -20.33 10.90 4.72
N GLU A 200 -21.22 11.85 5.00
CA GLU A 200 -20.84 13.23 5.33
C GLU A 200 -19.81 13.29 6.49
N ALA A 201 -19.82 12.29 7.38
CA ALA A 201 -18.81 12.13 8.43
C ALA A 201 -17.37 12.08 7.89
N ALA A 202 -17.14 11.40 6.76
CA ALA A 202 -15.81 11.27 6.16
C ALA A 202 -15.32 12.57 5.51
N LEU A 203 -16.23 13.51 5.20
CA LEU A 203 -15.88 14.85 4.74
C LEU A 203 -15.57 15.77 5.92
N CYS A 204 -16.17 15.52 7.08
CA CYS A 204 -16.03 16.35 8.28
C CYS A 204 -14.86 15.93 9.20
N GLN A 205 -14.49 14.65 9.22
CA GLN A 205 -13.35 14.20 10.01
C GLN A 205 -12.06 14.74 9.39
N GLU A 206 -11.37 15.61 10.11
CA GLU A 206 -10.09 16.14 9.64
C GLU A 206 -9.03 15.03 9.64
N ILE A 207 -8.37 14.87 8.49
CA ILE A 207 -7.28 13.93 8.27
C ILE A 207 -6.10 14.70 7.65
N GLY A 208 -4.97 14.73 8.36
CA GLY A 208 -3.74 15.35 7.87
C GLY A 208 -3.73 16.89 7.89
N GLY A 209 -4.75 17.54 8.46
CA GLY A 209 -4.86 19.00 8.55
C GLY A 209 -5.82 19.61 7.51
N PRO A 210 -6.18 20.89 7.67
CA PRO A 210 -7.14 21.58 6.80
C PRO A 210 -6.74 21.60 5.32
N GLU A 211 -5.45 21.80 5.03
CA GLU A 211 -4.92 21.87 3.67
C GLU A 211 -5.02 20.52 2.95
N VAL A 212 -4.74 19.42 3.66
CA VAL A 212 -4.86 18.05 3.14
C VAL A 212 -6.32 17.73 2.83
N MET A 213 -7.23 18.09 3.74
CA MET A 213 -8.67 17.93 3.52
C MET A 213 -9.17 18.76 2.35
N ARG A 214 -8.75 20.02 2.23
CA ARG A 214 -9.11 20.87 1.08
C ARG A 214 -8.67 20.23 -0.24
N GLY A 215 -7.44 19.75 -0.31
CA GLY A 215 -6.92 19.02 -1.48
C GLY A 215 -7.72 17.74 -1.77
N GLN A 216 -8.09 16.99 -0.72
CA GLN A 216 -8.89 15.77 -0.86
C GLN A 216 -10.31 16.06 -1.36
N LEU A 217 -10.99 17.08 -0.84
CA LEU A 217 -12.34 17.46 -1.26
C LEU A 217 -12.32 18.02 -2.69
N ALA A 218 -11.30 18.82 -3.04
CA ALA A 218 -11.09 19.27 -4.41
C ALA A 218 -10.87 18.09 -5.38
N ARG A 219 -10.17 17.04 -4.95
CA ARG A 219 -10.01 15.80 -5.74
C ARG A 219 -11.34 15.09 -5.97
N LEU A 220 -12.24 15.05 -4.98
CA LEU A 220 -13.59 14.49 -5.17
C LEU A 220 -14.40 15.32 -6.17
N LEU A 221 -14.35 16.65 -6.07
CA LEU A 221 -15.02 17.56 -7.01
C LEU A 221 -14.47 17.46 -8.43
N ALA A 222 -13.20 17.10 -8.61
CA ALA A 222 -12.61 16.91 -9.94
C ALA A 222 -13.25 15.75 -10.74
N PHE A 223 -14.02 14.88 -10.09
CA PHE A 223 -14.81 13.83 -10.75
C PHE A 223 -16.23 14.28 -11.11
N GLU A 224 -16.63 15.51 -10.80
CA GLU A 224 -17.92 16.06 -11.22
C GLU A 224 -18.03 16.03 -12.75
N GLY A 225 -19.07 15.36 -13.27
CA GLY A 225 -19.27 15.17 -14.71
C GLY A 225 -18.47 14.02 -15.34
N ASN A 226 -17.65 13.29 -14.57
CA ASN A 226 -17.01 12.07 -15.07
C ASN A 226 -18.06 10.97 -15.30
N PRO A 227 -18.14 10.35 -16.49
CA PRO A 227 -19.19 9.37 -16.80
C PRO A 227 -18.97 8.00 -16.12
N ARG A 228 -17.77 7.74 -15.59
CA ARG A 228 -17.41 6.45 -14.99
C ARG A 228 -17.10 6.52 -13.50
N ILE A 229 -16.81 7.70 -12.95
CA ILE A 229 -16.49 7.88 -11.53
C ILE A 229 -17.56 8.73 -10.89
N ASN A 230 -18.40 8.10 -10.07
CA ASN A 230 -19.57 8.69 -9.44
C ASN A 230 -19.33 8.82 -7.93
N VAL A 231 -19.55 10.02 -7.40
CA VAL A 231 -19.41 10.32 -5.97
C VAL A 231 -20.73 10.87 -5.45
N GLN A 232 -21.38 10.11 -4.57
CA GLN A 232 -22.54 10.55 -3.80
C GLN A 232 -22.18 10.72 -2.33
N VAL A 233 -22.85 11.65 -1.67
CA VAL A 233 -22.73 11.85 -0.22
C VAL A 233 -24.01 11.41 0.45
N LEU A 234 -23.88 10.55 1.47
CA LEU A 234 -24.97 10.25 2.39
C LEU A 234 -24.96 11.34 3.48
N PRO A 235 -25.95 12.25 3.50
CA PRO A 235 -25.96 13.36 4.44
C PRO A 235 -26.33 12.88 5.85
N PHE A 236 -25.94 13.63 6.88
CA PHE A 236 -26.35 13.36 8.26
C PHE A 236 -27.88 13.39 8.44
N SER A 237 -28.58 14.18 7.64
CA SER A 237 -30.05 14.24 7.64
C SER A 237 -30.73 12.94 7.20
N ALA A 238 -29.99 11.99 6.62
CA ALA A 238 -30.52 10.67 6.29
C ALA A 238 -30.88 9.84 7.53
N GLY A 239 -30.29 10.13 8.71
CA GLY A 239 -30.59 9.42 9.95
C GLY A 239 -30.17 7.96 9.92
N GLU A 240 -31.07 7.04 10.28
CA GLU A 240 -30.80 5.60 10.20
C GLU A 240 -30.64 5.16 8.74
N HIS A 241 -29.59 4.38 8.44
CA HIS A 241 -29.30 3.96 7.08
C HIS A 241 -28.81 2.50 7.01
N ALA A 242 -28.88 1.89 5.82
CA ALA A 242 -28.56 0.47 5.63
C ALA A 242 -27.07 0.11 5.80
N GLY A 243 -26.21 1.12 5.98
CA GLY A 243 -24.76 1.01 6.14
C GLY A 243 -24.25 1.16 7.56
N VAL A 244 -25.12 1.17 8.58
CA VAL A 244 -24.73 1.35 10.00
C VAL A 244 -23.69 0.35 10.50
N GLN A 245 -23.56 -0.81 9.85
CA GLN A 245 -22.59 -1.85 10.23
C GLN A 245 -21.15 -1.54 9.81
N GLY A 246 -20.94 -0.58 8.90
CA GLY A 246 -19.61 -0.19 8.45
C GLY A 246 -19.47 -0.08 6.94
N SER A 247 -18.23 0.20 6.53
CA SER A 247 -17.86 0.34 5.12
C SER A 247 -17.77 -1.02 4.42
N PHE A 248 -18.15 -1.06 3.15
CA PHE A 248 -18.02 -2.26 2.31
C PHE A 248 -17.89 -1.88 0.84
N THR A 249 -17.37 -2.80 0.04
CA THR A 249 -17.23 -2.65 -1.41
C THR A 249 -17.76 -3.88 -2.12
N LEU A 250 -18.56 -3.67 -3.16
CA LEU A 250 -19.04 -4.67 -4.11
C LEU A 250 -18.20 -4.59 -5.38
N PHE A 251 -17.64 -5.72 -5.78
CA PHE A 251 -16.95 -5.89 -7.05
C PHE A 251 -17.81 -6.74 -7.98
N HIS A 252 -18.14 -6.21 -9.15
CA HIS A 252 -18.84 -6.95 -10.21
C HIS A 252 -17.89 -7.24 -11.37
N PHE A 253 -18.11 -8.37 -12.02
CA PHE A 253 -17.29 -8.89 -13.12
C PHE A 253 -18.19 -9.31 -14.27
N VAL A 254 -17.63 -9.47 -15.48
CA VAL A 254 -18.40 -9.90 -16.67
C VAL A 254 -18.99 -11.30 -16.50
N SER A 255 -18.18 -12.25 -16.02
CA SER A 255 -18.51 -13.68 -16.03
C SER A 255 -18.31 -14.36 -14.68
N ASP A 256 -17.82 -13.64 -13.68
CA ASP A 256 -17.55 -14.18 -12.35
C ASP A 256 -18.60 -13.69 -11.33
N PRO A 257 -18.88 -14.46 -10.26
CA PRO A 257 -19.73 -14.00 -9.18
C PRO A 257 -19.22 -12.69 -8.57
N ALA A 258 -20.15 -11.81 -8.20
CA ALA A 258 -19.80 -10.59 -7.49
C ALA A 258 -19.17 -10.91 -6.12
N ILE A 259 -18.25 -10.04 -5.68
CA ILE A 259 -17.53 -10.21 -4.42
C ILE A 259 -17.81 -9.01 -3.52
N VAL A 260 -18.21 -9.29 -2.30
CA VAL A 260 -18.25 -8.30 -1.21
C VAL A 260 -16.89 -8.29 -0.53
N TYR A 261 -16.39 -7.11 -0.25
CA TYR A 261 -15.21 -6.89 0.55
C TYR A 261 -15.53 -5.97 1.72
N THR A 262 -15.13 -6.40 2.91
CA THR A 262 -15.23 -5.61 4.15
C THR A 262 -13.87 -5.55 4.83
N GLU A 263 -13.56 -4.41 5.44
CA GLU A 263 -12.32 -4.24 6.22
C GLU A 263 -12.64 -4.33 7.71
N GLY A 264 -11.87 -5.15 8.42
CA GLY A 264 -11.87 -5.22 9.87
C GLY A 264 -10.47 -5.00 10.44
N TYR A 265 -10.36 -4.93 11.76
CA TYR A 265 -9.06 -4.92 12.41
C TYR A 265 -8.31 -6.22 12.10
N GLY A 266 -7.11 -6.10 11.52
CA GLY A 266 -6.21 -7.22 11.25
C GLY A 266 -6.33 -7.87 9.86
N SER A 267 -7.46 -7.73 9.16
CA SER A 267 -7.64 -8.33 7.82
C SER A 267 -8.79 -7.74 7.01
N GLY A 268 -8.64 -7.80 5.69
CA GLY A 268 -9.75 -7.66 4.74
C GLY A 268 -10.44 -9.01 4.50
N HIS A 269 -11.76 -8.99 4.32
CA HIS A 269 -12.60 -10.18 4.20
C HIS A 269 -13.37 -10.17 2.87
N PRO A 270 -12.78 -10.67 1.77
CA PRO A 270 -13.51 -10.88 0.53
C PRO A 270 -14.40 -12.13 0.64
N THR A 271 -15.64 -12.05 0.16
CA THR A 271 -16.59 -13.16 0.12
C THR A 271 -17.41 -13.14 -1.18
N ALA A 272 -17.54 -14.31 -1.80
CA ALA A 272 -18.42 -14.55 -2.94
C ALA A 272 -19.71 -15.29 -2.51
N ASN A 273 -20.02 -15.34 -1.20
CA ASN A 273 -21.23 -15.98 -0.71
C ASN A 273 -22.47 -15.26 -1.30
N PRO A 274 -23.35 -15.97 -2.05
CA PRO A 274 -24.49 -15.35 -2.71
C PRO A 274 -25.46 -14.62 -1.78
N ASP A 275 -25.67 -15.12 -0.56
CA ASP A 275 -26.57 -14.50 0.42
C ASP A 275 -25.98 -13.19 0.96
N THR A 276 -24.68 -13.18 1.25
CA THR A 276 -23.97 -11.96 1.67
C THR A 276 -23.93 -10.92 0.56
N VAL A 277 -23.64 -11.35 -0.67
CA VAL A 277 -23.68 -10.46 -1.85
C VAL A 277 -25.06 -9.85 -2.02
N LYS A 278 -26.12 -10.67 -1.97
CA LYS A 278 -27.50 -10.19 -2.10
C LYS A 278 -27.88 -9.18 -1.00
N ASP A 279 -27.53 -9.44 0.26
CA ASP A 279 -27.78 -8.52 1.37
C ASP A 279 -27.03 -7.20 1.19
N CYS A 280 -25.74 -7.26 0.87
CA CYS A 280 -24.92 -6.07 0.64
C CYS A 280 -25.38 -5.26 -0.59
N SER A 281 -25.80 -5.91 -1.67
CA SER A 281 -26.38 -5.24 -2.84
C SER A 281 -27.66 -4.50 -2.47
N LEU A 282 -28.57 -5.14 -1.71
CA LEU A 282 -29.79 -4.49 -1.23
C LEU A 282 -29.46 -3.27 -0.34
N ARG A 283 -28.51 -3.42 0.59
CA ARG A 283 -28.05 -2.31 1.44
C ARG A 283 -27.47 -1.17 0.60
N TYR A 284 -26.68 -1.48 -0.41
CA TYR A 284 -26.09 -0.50 -1.30
C TYR A 284 -27.17 0.28 -2.06
N ASP A 285 -28.19 -0.39 -2.57
CA ASP A 285 -29.31 0.26 -3.26
C ASP A 285 -30.08 1.20 -2.32
N HIS A 286 -30.33 0.77 -1.07
CA HIS A 286 -30.94 1.64 -0.06
C HIS A 286 -30.07 2.86 0.27
N LEU A 287 -28.75 2.68 0.39
CA LEU A 287 -27.81 3.78 0.58
C LEU A 287 -27.83 4.74 -0.60
N ARG A 288 -27.86 4.22 -1.84
CA ARG A 288 -27.87 5.03 -3.05
C ARG A 288 -29.13 5.88 -3.18
N ALA A 289 -30.26 5.31 -2.76
CA ALA A 289 -31.54 6.01 -2.75
C ALA A 289 -31.63 7.09 -1.65
N ALA A 290 -30.97 6.88 -0.51
CA ALA A 290 -30.94 7.83 0.60
C ALA A 290 -29.86 8.92 0.45
N ALA A 291 -28.81 8.64 -0.31
CA ALA A 291 -27.75 9.60 -0.58
C ALA A 291 -28.23 10.73 -1.49
N HIS A 292 -27.55 11.88 -1.41
CA HIS A 292 -27.79 12.99 -2.31
C HIS A 292 -27.53 12.61 -3.78
N SER A 293 -28.19 13.33 -4.70
CA SER A 293 -27.85 13.23 -6.13
C SER A 293 -26.38 13.58 -6.36
N LEU A 294 -25.80 13.22 -7.51
CA LEU A 294 -24.39 13.57 -7.81
C LEU A 294 -24.16 15.09 -7.73
N LYS A 295 -25.14 15.88 -8.20
CA LYS A 295 -25.09 17.35 -8.14
C LYS A 295 -25.14 17.87 -6.71
N ASP A 296 -26.11 17.41 -5.92
CA ASP A 296 -26.27 17.87 -4.53
C ASP A 296 -25.11 17.40 -3.64
N SER A 297 -24.51 16.25 -3.98
CA SER A 297 -23.30 15.73 -3.34
C SER A 297 -22.10 16.63 -3.62
N ALA A 298 -21.90 17.06 -4.87
CA ALA A 298 -20.84 18.01 -5.22
C ALA A 298 -21.04 19.35 -4.51
N GLU A 299 -22.27 19.83 -4.40
CA GLU A 299 -22.59 21.05 -3.66
C GLU A 299 -22.29 20.93 -2.16
N LEU A 300 -22.66 19.81 -1.53
CA LEU A 300 -22.32 19.55 -0.14
C LEU A 300 -20.80 19.46 0.06
N ILE A 301 -20.06 18.80 -0.83
CA ILE A 301 -18.59 18.73 -0.76
C ILE A 301 -17.97 20.13 -0.85
N ARG A 302 -18.44 20.98 -1.77
CA ARG A 302 -17.97 22.37 -1.91
C ARG A 302 -18.23 23.17 -0.64
N ARG A 303 -19.44 23.06 -0.09
CA ARG A 303 -19.81 23.72 1.17
C ARG A 303 -18.91 23.30 2.33
N VAL A 304 -18.72 21.99 2.54
CA VAL A 304 -17.83 21.49 3.60
C VAL A 304 -16.39 21.98 3.38
N MET A 305 -15.92 21.97 2.14
CA MET A 305 -14.58 22.44 1.78
C MET A 305 -14.39 23.93 2.13
N GLU A 306 -15.37 24.78 1.86
CA GLU A 306 -15.33 26.22 2.12
C GLU A 306 -15.53 26.55 3.60
N GLU A 307 -16.57 26.01 4.23
CA GLU A 307 -16.95 26.34 5.60
C GLU A 307 -15.97 25.78 6.64
N ARG A 308 -15.48 24.56 6.42
CA ARG A 308 -14.66 23.84 7.41
C ARG A 308 -13.16 23.94 7.12
N TYR A 309 -12.80 24.01 5.85
CA TYR A 309 -11.41 23.97 5.39
C TYR A 309 -11.08 25.15 4.49
N GLY A 310 -11.84 26.24 4.50
CA GLY A 310 -11.49 27.49 3.81
C GLY A 310 -10.19 28.09 4.34
N GLU A 311 -9.64 29.07 3.62
CA GLU A 311 -8.52 29.85 4.15
C GLU A 311 -9.02 30.67 5.34
N GLN A 312 -8.48 30.42 6.54
CA GLN A 312 -8.62 31.35 7.65
C GLN A 312 -7.85 32.60 7.25
N ARG A 313 -8.58 33.68 6.96
CA ARG A 313 -7.95 35.01 6.93
C ARG A 313 -7.52 35.30 8.36
N ASP A 314 -6.21 35.40 8.58
CA ASP A 314 -5.67 35.91 9.84
C ASP A 314 -6.36 37.24 10.15
N SER A 315 -7.30 37.23 11.10
CA SER A 315 -7.93 38.43 11.64
C SER A 315 -7.09 39.02 12.77
N ASP A 316 -5.76 38.98 12.63
CA ASP A 316 -4.80 39.62 13.54
C ASP A 316 -4.02 40.66 12.75
N GLY A 317 -4.71 41.76 12.45
CA GLY A 317 -4.16 42.90 11.73
C GLY A 317 -4.99 44.15 11.93
N ASP A 318 -5.64 44.32 13.08
CA ASP A 318 -6.17 45.62 13.50
C ASP A 318 -6.28 45.68 15.03
N SER A 319 -5.15 45.94 15.70
CA SER A 319 -5.14 46.59 16.99
C SER A 319 -4.57 47.99 16.83
N VAL A 320 -5.47 48.91 16.47
CA VAL A 320 -5.63 50.30 16.95
C VAL A 320 -4.36 50.96 17.50
N ALA A 321 -3.84 51.91 16.74
CA ALA A 321 -3.00 53.01 17.24
C ALA A 321 -3.84 54.06 17.97
#